data_AF-A0A1H7CYI5-F1
#
_entry.id   AF-A0A1H7CYI5-F1
#
_cell.length_a   1.000
_cell.length_b   1.000
_cell.length_c   1.000
_cell.angle_alpha   90.00
_cell.angle_beta   90.00
_cell.angle_gamma   90.00
#
_symmetry.space_group_name_H-M   'P 1'
#
loop_
_entity.id
_entity.type
_entity.pdbx_description
1 polymer ?
#
loop_
_entity_poly.entity_id
_entity_poly.type
_entity_poly.pdbx_seq_one_letter_code
_entity_poly.pdbx_strand_id
1 'polypeptide(L)' 'MARPFFRRRKSCPFAAKDAPKIDYKDVRLLQGFVSERGKIVPSRITAVSAKKQRELASAIKRARHLGLLPYIVK' A
#
# COMPACT_ATOMS: atom_id res chain seq x y z
N MET A 1 12.60 22.09 25.96
CA MET A 1 11.67 22.37 24.84
C MET A 1 10.99 21.08 24.40
N ALA A 2 9.72 20.89 24.78
CA ALA A 2 8.91 19.78 24.28
C ALA A 2 8.51 20.07 22.83
N ARG A 3 8.74 19.11 21.92
CA ARG A 3 8.37 19.26 20.51
C ARG A 3 6.83 19.29 20.42
N PRO A 4 6.18 20.35 19.90
CA PRO A 4 4.73 20.57 20.08
C PRO A 4 3.83 19.56 19.36
N PHE A 5 4.40 18.71 18.50
CA PHE A 5 3.63 17.83 17.62
C PHE A 5 4.15 16.40 17.68
N PHE A 6 3.80 15.67 18.74
CA PHE A 6 3.83 14.21 18.68
C PHE A 6 2.74 13.75 17.71
N ARG A 7 3.09 13.60 16.42
CA ARG A 7 2.22 12.90 15.47
C ARG A 7 2.02 11.48 15.98
N ARG A 8 0.77 11.10 16.24
CA ARG A 8 0.37 9.74 16.61
C ARG A 8 1.01 8.76 15.62
N ARG A 9 1.76 7.79 16.13
CA ARG A 9 2.35 6.74 15.30
C ARG A 9 1.22 5.97 14.62
N LYS A 10 1.18 6.01 13.29
CA LYS A 10 0.23 5.21 12.51
C LYS A 10 0.67 3.75 12.58
N SER A 11 -0.27 2.85 12.86
CA SER A 11 -0.03 1.40 12.82
C SER A 11 -0.06 0.89 11.39
N CYS A 12 0.83 -0.06 11.07
CA CYS A 12 0.84 -0.70 9.77
C CYS A 12 -0.40 -1.60 9.61
N PRO A 13 -1.21 -1.43 8.54
CA PRO A 13 -2.39 -2.27 8.29
C PRO A 13 -2.06 -3.77 8.20
N PHE A 14 -0.86 -4.10 7.71
CA PHE A 14 -0.39 -5.47 7.53
C PHE A 14 0.40 -6.06 8.71
N ALA A 15 0.37 -5.40 9.87
CA ALA A 15 1.12 -5.84 11.05
C ALA A 15 0.26 -6.61 12.08
N ALA A 16 -1.07 -6.58 11.93
CA ALA A 16 -1.97 -7.35 12.79
C ALA A 16 -1.89 -8.86 12.48
N LYS A 17 -2.23 -9.70 13.46
CA LYS A 17 -2.24 -11.17 13.30
C LYS A 17 -3.22 -11.64 12.23
N ASP A 18 -4.36 -10.96 12.11
CA ASP A 18 -5.42 -11.27 11.13
C ASP A 18 -5.29 -10.42 9.86
N ALA A 19 -4.12 -9.85 9.61
CA ALA A 19 -3.91 -9.01 8.44
C ALA A 19 -4.01 -9.83 7.14
N PRO A 20 -4.69 -9.30 6.11
CA PRO A 20 -4.80 -9.98 4.83
C PRO A 20 -3.41 -10.14 4.19
N LYS A 21 -3.20 -11.30 3.57
CA LYS A 21 -1.97 -11.60 2.84
C LYS A 21 -1.93 -10.74 1.58
N ILE A 22 -0.73 -10.22 1.26
CA ILE A 22 -0.52 -9.40 0.06
C ILE A 22 -0.34 -10.35 -1.13
N ASP A 23 -1.38 -10.53 -1.94
CA ASP A 23 -1.34 -11.23 -3.22
C ASP A 23 -1.59 -10.26 -4.38
N TYR A 24 -1.08 -10.60 -5.57
CA TYR A 24 -1.35 -9.85 -6.79
C TYR A 24 -2.75 -10.10 -7.34
N LYS A 25 -3.39 -11.20 -6.95
CA LYS A 25 -4.75 -11.58 -7.38
C LYS A 25 -5.84 -10.76 -6.68
N ASP A 26 -5.56 -10.25 -5.49
CA ASP A 26 -6.51 -9.51 -4.67
C ASP A 26 -6.62 -8.04 -5.10
N VAL A 27 -7.22 -7.81 -6.26
CA VAL A 27 -7.33 -6.47 -6.88
C VAL A 27 -7.97 -5.45 -5.94
N ARG A 28 -9.01 -5.86 -5.20
CA ARG A 28 -9.71 -4.99 -4.23
C ARG A 28 -8.79 -4.47 -3.13
N LEU A 29 -7.90 -5.32 -2.63
CA LEU A 29 -6.92 -4.94 -1.63
C LEU A 29 -5.89 -3.98 -2.22
N LEU A 30 -5.36 -4.30 -3.41
CA LEU A 30 -4.33 -3.50 -4.06
C LEU A 30 -4.82 -2.13 -4.51
N GLN A 31 -6.08 -2.02 -4.94
CA GLN A 31 -6.69 -0.73 -5.31
C GLN A 31 -6.63 0.29 -4.18
N GLY A 32 -6.78 -0.12 -2.92
CA GLY A 32 -6.65 0.76 -1.75
C GLY A 32 -5.25 1.35 -1.53
N PHE A 33 -4.23 0.82 -2.21
CA PHE A 33 -2.85 1.29 -2.15
C PHE A 33 -2.37 1.95 -3.45
N VAL A 34 -3.30 2.21 -4.37
CA VAL A 34 -3.05 2.93 -5.62
C VAL A 34 -3.85 4.25 -5.57
N SER A 35 -3.25 5.33 -6.06
CA SER A 35 -3.92 6.62 -6.16
C SER A 35 -4.95 6.60 -7.30
N GLU A 36 -5.84 7.58 -7.31
CA GLU A 36 -6.82 7.77 -8.39
C GLU A 36 -6.16 7.81 -9.78
N ARG A 37 -4.94 8.34 -9.87
CA ARG A 37 -4.15 8.41 -11.11
C ARG A 37 -3.45 7.11 -11.49
N GLY A 38 -3.66 6.02 -10.75
CA GLY A 38 -2.99 4.75 -11.00
C GLY A 38 -1.54 4.70 -10.49
N LYS A 39 -1.09 5.59 -9.59
CA LYS A 39 0.28 5.54 -9.02
C LYS A 39 0.29 4.82 -7.66
N ILE A 40 1.39 4.15 -7.31
CA ILE A 40 1.49 3.48 -5.99
C ILE A 40 1.58 4.55 -4.90
N VAL A 41 0.74 4.44 -3.86
CA VAL A 41 0.72 5.41 -2.77
C VAL A 41 1.96 5.22 -1.87
N PRO A 42 2.68 6.30 -1.49
CA PRO A 42 3.83 6.20 -0.59
C PRO A 42 3.48 5.68 0.81
N SER A 43 4.43 4.97 1.42
CA SER A 43 4.29 4.41 2.79
C SER A 43 4.01 5.45 3.87
N ARG A 44 4.40 6.72 3.66
CA ARG A 44 4.09 7.83 4.58
C ARG A 44 2.58 8.06 4.74
N ILE A 45 1.81 7.79 3.70
CA ILE A 45 0.35 7.98 3.68
C ILE A 45 -0.32 6.73 4.24
N THR A 46 0.02 5.56 3.68
CA THR A 46 -0.59 4.25 3.98
C THR A 46 -0.12 3.61 5.29
N ALA A 47 0.94 4.16 5.91
CA ALA A 47 1.56 3.66 7.14
C ALA A 47 2.09 2.21 7.07
N VAL A 48 2.26 1.67 5.86
CA VAL A 48 2.77 0.31 5.65
C VAL A 48 4.26 0.25 6.00
N SER A 49 4.68 -0.82 6.69
CA SER A 49 6.08 -1.05 7.03
C SER A 49 6.95 -1.22 5.77
N ALA A 50 8.23 -0.85 5.84
CA ALA A 50 9.10 -0.87 4.65
C ALA A 50 9.18 -2.26 3.98
N LYS A 51 9.18 -3.34 4.76
CA LYS A 51 9.16 -4.72 4.25
C LYS A 51 7.87 -5.00 3.47
N LYS A 52 6.72 -4.71 4.08
CA LYS A 52 5.41 -4.91 3.47
C LYS A 52 5.17 -4.00 2.26
N GLN A 53 5.73 -2.80 2.26
CA GLN A 53 5.64 -1.89 1.11
C GLN A 53 6.39 -2.43 -0.10
N ARG A 54 7.53 -3.12 0.09
CA ARG A 54 8.25 -3.81 -1.00
C ARG A 54 7.43 -4.98 -1.55
N GLU A 55 6.86 -5.80 -0.66
CA GLU A 55 5.97 -6.91 -1.04
C GLU A 55 4.76 -6.40 -1.84
N LEU A 56 4.12 -5.34 -1.35
CA LEU A 56 2.99 -4.65 -1.98
C LEU A 56 3.35 -4.09 -3.35
N ALA A 57 4.49 -3.40 -3.47
CA ALA A 57 4.93 -2.86 -4.75
C ALA A 57 5.16 -3.96 -5.80
N SER A 58 5.75 -5.09 -5.39
CA SER A 58 5.92 -6.25 -6.28
C SER A 58 4.59 -6.90 -6.66
N ALA A 59 3.63 -6.97 -5.74
CA ALA A 59 2.28 -7.45 -6.04
C ALA A 59 1.55 -6.54 -7.03
N ILE A 60 1.57 -5.22 -6.82
CA ILE A 60 0.97 -4.24 -7.73
C ILE A 60 1.60 -4.30 -9.12
N LYS A 61 2.93 -4.39 -9.20
CA LYS A 61 3.64 -4.51 -10.49
C LYS A 61 3.25 -5.78 -11.25
N ARG A 62 3.13 -6.91 -10.55
CA ARG A 62 2.64 -8.18 -11.14
C ARG A 62 1.20 -8.07 -11.62
N ALA A 63 0.31 -7.53 -10.78
CA ALA A 63 -1.09 -7.31 -11.13
C ALA A 63 -1.23 -6.41 -12.38
N ARG A 64 -0.40 -5.37 -12.50
CA ARG A 64 -0.36 -4.51 -13.69
C ARG A 64 0.12 -5.23 -14.94
N HIS A 65 1.16 -6.05 -14.83
CA HIS A 65 1.66 -6.84 -15.97
C HIS A 65 0.60 -7.82 -16.49
N LEU A 66 -0.20 -8.38 -15.59
CA LEU A 66 -1.31 -9.29 -15.91
C LEU A 66 -2.60 -8.57 -16.36
N GLY A 67 -2.62 -7.23 -16.40
CA GLY A 67 -3.82 -6.46 -16.79
C GLY A 67 -4.90 -6.35 -15.71
N LEU A 68 -4.64 -6.77 -14.47
CA LEU A 68 -5.58 -6.66 -13.35
C LEU A 68 -5.67 -5.24 -12.77
N LEU A 69 -4.62 -4.43 -12.96
CA LEU A 69 -4.57 -3.02 -12.53
C LEU A 69 -4.03 -2.14 -13.66
N PRO A 70 -4.56 -0.91 -13.83
CA PRO A 70 -4.05 0.03 -14.82
C PRO A 70 -2.74 0.69 -14.36
N TYR A 71 -1.91 1.07 -15.33
CA TYR A 71 -0.75 1.96 -15.11
C TYR A 71 -1.16 3.42 -15.02
N ILE A 72 -2.21 3.79 -15.76
CA ILE A 72 -2.75 5.15 -15.87
C ILE A 72 -4.28 5.02 -15.92
N VAL A 73 -4.97 5.81 -15.11
CA VAL A 73 -6.43 5.97 -15.17
C VAL A 73 -6.68 7.31 -15.88
N LYS A 74 -7.60 7.32 -16.86
CA LYS A 74 -7.99 8.53 -17.59
C LYS A 74 -8.87 9.43 -16.72
#